data_AF-A0A0X3UMH6-F1
#
_entry.id   AF-A0A0X3UMH6-F1
#
_cell.length_a   1.000
_cell.length_b   1.000
_cell.length_c   1.000
_cell.angle_alpha   90.00
_cell.angle_beta   90.00
_cell.angle_gamma   90.00
#
_symmetry.space_group_name_H-M   'P 1'
#
loop_
_entity.id
_entity.type
_entity.pdbx_description
1 polymer ?
#
loop_
_entity_poly.entity_id
_entity_poly.type
_entity_poly.pdbx_seq_one_letter_code
_entity_poly.pdbx_strand_id
1 'polypeptide(L)'
;MPRITRLATVGIGLLTVATAGTIASPAQAATGGVASVTSSTRVQYKAASGKQNKVVITRTGNTITIDDKVAVNAGKGCKRVKGDKTKVTCTTKKAPGRVTIYTYDRNDIITNNSDVRMFAFSGTGNDIVTGGSRGDAIQTGSGNDRADGRGGKDTLWGLTGNDTLRGGTGDDQLWGLEGTDVLVGDTGGDMLEGGPGRDRLDGGAGNDSLSGDDWEQARAADVLLGGTGTDLVSYAGYTKAVAIDADGVKGDDGQAGEHDTIGADVEALFGGSGNDRITGNAGNGSLMGCDGNDVIHGGAGNDWIVGGEGKDKVYGDAGDDSLDGGDYDKNVVDLLNGGVNDAYGDHCEKAPKDTLVGCEN
;
A
#
# COMPACT_ATOMS: atom_id res chain seq x y z
N MET A 1 27.33 -13.09 -10.33
CA MET A 1 27.70 -12.27 -9.14
C MET A 1 27.19 -10.83 -9.29
N PRO A 2 25.90 -10.56 -9.11
CA PRO A 2 25.46 -9.30 -8.52
C PRO A 2 25.65 -9.39 -7.00
N ARG A 3 26.04 -8.28 -6.36
CA ARG A 3 26.12 -8.21 -4.90
C ARG A 3 24.70 -8.20 -4.36
N ILE A 4 24.33 -9.26 -3.65
CA ILE A 4 23.15 -9.31 -2.77
C ILE A 4 23.33 -8.17 -1.76
N THR A 5 22.62 -7.08 -2.01
CA THR A 5 22.48 -6.02 -1.04
C THR A 5 21.56 -6.63 0.00
N ARG A 6 22.06 -6.85 1.22
CA ARG A 6 21.25 -7.26 2.36
C ARG A 6 19.95 -6.47 2.31
N LEU A 7 18.81 -7.15 2.12
CA LEU A 7 17.52 -6.51 2.35
C LEU A 7 17.59 -6.05 3.80
N ALA A 8 17.70 -4.73 3.97
CA ALA A 8 17.43 -4.13 5.23
C ALA A 8 16.03 -4.61 5.57
N THR A 9 15.90 -5.32 6.69
CA THR A 9 14.65 -5.43 7.42
C THR A 9 14.05 -4.03 7.32
N VAL A 10 12.99 -3.88 6.52
CA VAL A 10 12.14 -2.70 6.60
C VAL A 10 11.53 -2.88 7.96
N GLY A 11 12.25 -2.41 8.97
CA GLY A 11 11.70 -2.20 10.28
C GLY A 11 10.52 -1.33 9.97
N ILE A 12 9.34 -1.95 10.04
CA ILE A 12 8.07 -1.28 10.17
C ILE A 12 8.37 -0.23 11.20
N GLY A 13 8.58 0.99 10.69
CA GLY A 13 8.51 2.15 11.51
C GLY A 13 7.08 2.09 11.92
N LEU A 14 6.82 1.46 13.07
CA LEU A 14 5.71 1.73 13.91
C LEU A 14 5.86 3.23 14.14
N LEU A 15 5.34 4.00 13.18
CA LEU A 15 4.91 5.34 13.42
C LEU A 15 3.82 5.05 14.42
N THR A 16 4.23 5.04 15.69
CA THR A 16 3.37 5.17 16.83
C THR A 16 2.34 6.17 16.37
N VAL A 17 1.18 5.65 15.97
CA VAL A 17 0.03 6.44 15.63
C VAL A 17 -0.11 7.19 16.93
N ALA A 18 0.30 8.45 16.92
CA ALA A 18 0.18 9.30 18.07
C ALA A 18 -1.31 9.27 18.27
N THR A 19 -1.73 8.40 19.22
CA THR A 19 -3.10 8.08 19.58
C THR A 19 -3.83 9.36 19.39
N ALA A 20 -4.66 9.44 18.34
CA ALA A 20 -5.17 10.69 17.80
C ALA A 20 -5.52 11.55 19.00
N GLY A 21 -4.59 12.45 19.33
CA GLY A 21 -4.68 13.17 20.58
C GLY A 21 -6.01 13.84 20.43
N THR A 22 -6.91 13.68 21.39
CA THR A 22 -8.19 14.36 21.37
C THR A 22 -7.91 15.86 21.31
N ILE A 23 -7.70 16.41 20.12
CA ILE A 23 -7.53 17.84 19.87
C ILE A 23 -8.88 18.32 19.36
N ALA A 24 -9.83 18.44 20.28
CA ALA A 24 -10.68 19.60 20.38
C ALA A 24 -11.57 19.49 21.63
N SER A 25 -11.09 20.02 22.76
CA SER A 25 -12.00 20.83 23.58
C SER A 25 -12.37 22.09 22.78
N PRO A 26 -13.59 22.63 22.96
CA PRO A 26 -14.35 23.27 21.90
C PRO A 26 -13.62 24.50 21.35
N ALA A 27 -13.15 24.39 20.11
CA ALA A 27 -12.77 25.57 19.36
C ALA A 27 -14.03 26.43 19.22
N GLN A 28 -14.00 27.63 19.80
CA GLN A 28 -14.97 28.68 19.52
C GLN A 28 -15.21 28.71 18.01
N ALA A 29 -16.46 28.48 17.61
CA ALA A 29 -16.90 28.43 16.22
C ALA A 29 -16.47 29.70 15.50
N ALA A 30 -15.32 29.65 14.83
CA ALA A 30 -14.99 30.62 13.81
C ALA A 30 -16.06 30.43 12.73
N THR A 31 -16.78 31.50 12.40
CA THR A 31 -17.84 31.46 11.37
C THR A 31 -17.31 31.14 9.97
N GLY A 32 -15.99 31.11 9.81
CA GLY A 32 -15.28 30.78 8.58
C GLY A 32 -13.87 30.23 8.87
N GLY A 33 -13.31 29.50 7.91
CA GLY A 33 -11.96 28.95 8.01
C GLY A 33 -10.87 30.04 8.01
N VAL A 34 -9.62 29.65 8.26
CA VAL A 34 -8.48 30.57 8.30
C VAL A 34 -7.33 30.02 7.47
N ALA A 35 -6.88 30.79 6.48
CA ALA A 35 -5.65 30.49 5.74
C ALA A 35 -4.49 31.35 6.22
N SER A 36 -3.28 30.78 6.29
CA SER A 36 -2.08 31.48 6.71
C SER A 36 -0.81 30.94 6.07
N VAL A 37 0.17 31.82 5.86
CA VAL A 37 1.54 31.46 5.51
C VAL A 37 2.29 31.09 6.79
N THR A 38 2.74 29.84 6.88
CA THR A 38 3.41 29.28 8.07
C THR A 38 4.92 29.27 7.95
N SER A 39 5.48 29.38 6.74
CA SER A 39 6.92 29.52 6.51
C SER A 39 7.22 30.20 5.16
N SER A 40 8.49 30.27 4.77
CA SER A 40 8.88 30.85 3.48
C SER A 40 8.33 30.11 2.24
N THR A 41 7.83 28.89 2.41
CA THR A 41 7.35 28.00 1.33
C THR A 41 6.06 27.26 1.69
N ARG A 42 5.41 27.54 2.83
CA ARG A 42 4.28 26.75 3.33
C ARG A 42 3.04 27.60 3.59
N VAL A 43 1.89 27.08 3.15
CA VAL A 43 0.55 27.62 3.44
C VAL A 43 -0.23 26.57 4.21
N GLN A 44 -1.06 27.01 5.15
CA GLN A 44 -1.99 26.16 5.88
C GLN A 44 -3.39 26.74 5.80
N TYR A 45 -4.37 25.89 5.61
CA TYR A 45 -5.78 26.20 5.75
C TYR A 45 -6.41 25.31 6.83
N LYS A 46 -7.09 25.93 7.78
CA LYS A 46 -7.97 25.26 8.74
C LYS A 46 -9.39 25.68 8.40
N ALA A 47 -10.23 24.76 7.94
CA ALA A 47 -11.58 25.05 7.52
C ALA A 47 -12.49 25.37 8.70
N ALA A 48 -13.73 25.77 8.40
CA ALA A 48 -14.73 25.99 9.43
C ALA A 48 -15.31 24.65 9.87
N SER A 49 -15.13 24.30 11.15
CA SER A 49 -15.78 23.13 11.75
C SER A 49 -17.30 23.33 11.86
N GLY A 50 -18.04 22.22 11.82
CA GLY A 50 -19.50 22.17 11.83
C GLY A 50 -20.14 22.54 10.50
N LYS A 51 -19.35 22.63 9.42
CA LYS A 51 -19.77 23.08 8.09
C LYS A 51 -19.24 22.13 7.03
N GLN A 52 -20.02 21.97 5.96
CA GLN A 52 -19.54 21.29 4.77
C GLN A 52 -18.68 22.23 3.93
N ASN A 53 -17.39 21.94 3.85
CA ASN A 53 -16.37 22.68 3.11
C ASN A 53 -16.19 22.07 1.71
N LYS A 54 -15.78 22.90 0.76
CA LYS A 54 -15.41 22.49 -0.60
C LYS A 54 -14.19 23.31 -1.02
N VAL A 55 -13.03 22.83 -0.61
CA VAL A 55 -11.74 23.51 -0.72
C VAL A 55 -11.11 23.23 -2.06
N VAL A 56 -10.82 24.27 -2.84
CA VAL A 56 -10.03 24.19 -4.06
C VAL A 56 -8.75 24.98 -3.87
N ILE A 57 -7.62 24.33 -4.10
CA ILE A 57 -6.29 24.94 -4.06
C ILE A 57 -5.82 25.20 -5.49
N THR A 58 -5.35 26.41 -5.75
CA THR A 58 -4.68 26.78 -7.01
C THR A 58 -3.43 27.58 -6.71
N ARG A 59 -2.51 27.64 -7.68
CA ARG A 59 -1.27 28.41 -7.54
C ARG A 59 -1.01 29.32 -8.74
N THR A 60 -0.46 30.50 -8.47
CA THR A 60 0.14 31.37 -9.48
C THR A 60 1.41 32.00 -8.91
N GLY A 61 2.57 31.65 -9.49
CA GLY A 61 3.88 32.12 -9.00
C GLY A 61 4.13 31.70 -7.55
N ASN A 62 4.30 32.67 -6.65
CA ASN A 62 4.49 32.42 -5.20
C ASN A 62 3.18 32.52 -4.39
N THR A 63 2.03 32.57 -5.06
CA THR A 63 0.75 32.78 -4.40
C THR A 63 -0.12 31.54 -4.52
N ILE A 64 -0.58 31.04 -3.37
CA ILE A 64 -1.62 30.02 -3.27
C ILE A 64 -2.96 30.72 -3.11
N THR A 65 -3.97 30.28 -3.85
CA THR A 65 -5.35 30.68 -3.61
C THR A 65 -6.08 29.50 -2.96
N ILE A 66 -6.70 29.77 -1.82
CA ILE A 66 -7.65 28.87 -1.16
C ILE A 66 -9.03 29.42 -1.46
N ASP A 67 -9.85 28.60 -2.11
CA ASP A 67 -11.26 28.86 -2.39
C ASP A 67 -12.09 27.80 -1.68
N ASP A 68 -13.07 28.22 -0.87
CA ASP A 68 -13.96 27.30 -0.16
C ASP A 68 -15.42 27.60 -0.54
N LYS A 69 -16.35 26.74 -0.13
CA LYS A 69 -17.79 27.04 -0.05
C LYS A 69 -18.11 27.89 1.17
N VAL A 70 -17.34 27.75 2.25
CA VAL A 70 -17.51 28.51 3.50
C VAL A 70 -16.66 29.78 3.47
N ALA A 71 -17.03 30.81 4.25
CA ALA A 71 -16.23 32.02 4.34
C ALA A 71 -14.80 31.72 4.80
N VAL A 72 -13.81 32.40 4.23
CA VAL A 72 -12.39 32.22 4.56
C VAL A 72 -11.79 33.54 5.04
N ASN A 73 -11.23 33.48 6.24
CA ASN A 73 -10.52 34.58 6.88
C ASN A 73 -9.04 34.57 6.48
N ALA A 74 -8.52 35.76 6.17
CA ALA A 74 -7.12 35.94 5.83
C ALA A 74 -6.27 36.07 7.11
N GLY A 75 -5.44 35.07 7.39
CA GLY A 75 -4.41 35.11 8.41
C GLY A 75 -3.09 35.71 7.91
N LYS A 76 -2.01 35.46 8.65
CA LYS A 76 -0.65 35.97 8.34
C LYS A 76 -0.25 35.64 6.90
N GLY A 77 0.20 36.66 6.15
CA GLY A 77 0.71 36.49 4.78
C GLY A 77 -0.39 36.23 3.73
N CYS A 78 -1.66 36.27 4.12
CA CYS A 78 -2.78 36.11 3.22
C CYS A 78 -3.61 37.39 3.12
N LYS A 79 -4.35 37.54 2.02
CA LYS A 79 -5.29 38.63 1.77
C LYS A 79 -6.57 38.05 1.20
N ARG A 80 -7.71 38.58 1.63
CA ARG A 80 -9.01 38.20 1.05
C ARG A 80 -9.11 38.73 -0.38
N VAL A 81 -9.70 37.93 -1.27
CA VAL A 81 -10.02 38.38 -2.62
C VAL A 81 -11.16 39.40 -2.55
N LYS A 82 -11.01 40.53 -3.25
CA LYS A 82 -11.98 41.62 -3.18
C LYS A 82 -13.32 41.17 -3.75
N GLY A 83 -14.40 41.38 -3.00
CA GLY A 83 -15.75 41.00 -3.41
C GLY A 83 -16.10 39.53 -3.14
N ASP A 84 -15.13 38.70 -2.77
CA ASP A 84 -15.32 37.29 -2.50
C ASP A 84 -15.00 36.99 -1.03
N LYS A 85 -15.92 36.31 -0.34
CA LYS A 85 -15.78 36.00 1.10
C LYS A 85 -15.18 34.61 1.31
N THR A 86 -15.18 33.77 0.28
CA THR A 86 -14.76 32.37 0.38
C THR A 86 -13.37 32.15 -0.18
N LYS A 87 -12.76 33.19 -0.77
CA LYS A 87 -11.45 33.13 -1.38
C LYS A 87 -10.40 34.02 -0.70
N VAL A 88 -9.23 33.44 -0.45
CA VAL A 88 -8.04 34.12 0.05
C VAL A 88 -6.80 33.75 -0.77
N THR A 89 -5.93 34.72 -0.99
CA THR A 89 -4.62 34.52 -1.61
C THR A 89 -3.53 34.64 -0.56
N CYS A 90 -2.66 33.64 -0.45
CA CYS A 90 -1.53 33.55 0.46
C CYS A 90 -0.22 33.59 -0.32
N THR A 91 0.59 34.63 -0.12
CA THR A 91 1.84 34.82 -0.86
C THR A 91 3.04 34.49 0.02
N THR A 92 3.80 33.48 -0.39
CA THR A 92 5.03 33.02 0.30
C THR A 92 6.25 33.80 -0.20
N LYS A 93 7.34 33.80 0.59
CA LYS A 93 8.59 34.49 0.20
C LYS A 93 9.31 33.80 -0.96
N LYS A 94 9.25 32.48 -1.01
CA LYS A 94 9.79 31.63 -2.08
C LYS A 94 8.63 30.87 -2.74
N ALA A 95 8.90 30.15 -3.83
CA ALA A 95 7.96 29.21 -4.43
C ALA A 95 7.33 28.30 -3.36
N PRO A 96 5.97 28.24 -3.25
CA PRO A 96 5.31 27.29 -2.37
C PRO A 96 5.80 25.86 -2.61
N GLY A 97 6.17 25.18 -1.53
CA GLY A 97 6.57 23.78 -1.56
C GLY A 97 5.54 22.86 -0.89
N ARG A 98 4.64 23.41 -0.06
CA ARG A 98 3.58 22.63 0.58
C ARG A 98 2.35 23.45 0.94
N VAL A 99 1.17 22.86 0.79
CA VAL A 99 -0.07 23.29 1.42
C VAL A 99 -0.54 22.25 2.44
N THR A 100 -1.08 22.67 3.57
CA THR A 100 -1.67 21.76 4.57
C THR A 100 -3.12 22.15 4.82
N ILE A 101 -4.05 21.21 4.71
CA ILE A 101 -5.50 21.42 4.78
C ILE A 101 -6.09 20.57 5.90
N TYR A 102 -6.98 21.16 6.70
CA TYR A 102 -7.78 20.48 7.71
C TYR A 102 -9.25 20.84 7.52
N THR A 103 -10.15 19.88 7.37
CA THR A 103 -11.61 20.15 7.23
C THR A 103 -12.47 19.63 8.39
N TYR A 104 -11.94 18.64 9.12
CA TYR A 104 -12.37 18.15 10.45
C TYR A 104 -13.66 17.32 10.49
N ASP A 105 -14.75 17.80 9.91
CA ASP A 105 -16.07 17.19 10.07
C ASP A 105 -17.01 17.46 8.90
N ARG A 106 -18.01 16.58 8.74
CA ARG A 106 -18.95 16.52 7.61
C ARG A 106 -18.25 16.01 6.35
N ASN A 107 -19.07 15.70 5.36
CA ASN A 107 -18.65 15.25 4.04
C ASN A 107 -18.03 16.41 3.25
N ASP A 108 -16.74 16.62 3.43
CA ASP A 108 -15.96 17.67 2.82
C ASP A 108 -15.40 17.26 1.46
N ILE A 109 -15.00 18.27 0.68
CA ILE A 109 -14.29 18.05 -0.58
C ILE A 109 -13.02 18.90 -0.57
N ILE A 110 -11.88 18.28 -0.89
CA ILE A 110 -10.60 18.95 -1.04
C ILE A 110 -10.06 18.63 -2.43
N THR A 111 -9.65 19.64 -3.21
CA THR A 111 -9.08 19.46 -4.54
C THR A 111 -7.84 20.31 -4.73
N ASN A 112 -6.70 19.67 -4.99
CA ASN A 112 -5.45 20.34 -5.32
C ASN A 112 -5.29 20.50 -6.84
N ASN A 113 -5.66 21.68 -7.36
CA ASN A 113 -5.45 22.04 -8.76
C ASN A 113 -4.14 22.84 -8.93
N SER A 114 -3.07 22.40 -8.26
CA SER A 114 -1.76 23.04 -8.31
C SER A 114 -0.63 22.03 -8.40
N ASP A 115 0.58 22.53 -8.64
CA ASP A 115 1.83 21.77 -8.70
C ASP A 115 2.54 21.69 -7.33
N VAL A 116 1.79 21.82 -6.24
CA VAL A 116 2.29 21.89 -4.87
C VAL A 116 1.86 20.67 -4.08
N ARG A 117 2.81 20.05 -3.36
CA ARG A 117 2.52 18.97 -2.40
C ARG A 117 1.47 19.39 -1.37
N MET A 118 0.44 18.59 -1.18
CA MET A 118 -0.65 18.77 -0.25
C MET A 118 -0.57 17.74 0.88
N PHE A 119 -0.73 18.23 2.10
CA PHE A 119 -1.03 17.39 3.26
C PHE A 119 -2.49 17.65 3.64
N ALA A 120 -3.37 16.66 3.52
CA ALA A 120 -4.80 16.80 3.77
C ALA A 120 -5.24 15.90 4.94
N PHE A 121 -6.05 16.46 5.84
CA PHE A 121 -6.69 15.76 6.95
C PHE A 121 -8.18 16.12 6.92
N SER A 122 -9.02 15.23 6.38
CA SER A 122 -10.44 15.56 6.15
C SER A 122 -11.34 15.30 7.35
N GLY A 123 -11.06 14.26 8.15
CA GLY A 123 -11.54 14.15 9.52
C GLY A 123 -12.68 13.16 9.70
N THR A 124 -13.93 13.63 9.80
CA THR A 124 -15.10 12.74 10.00
C THR A 124 -16.17 13.03 8.95
N GLY A 125 -16.88 12.00 8.51
CA GLY A 125 -17.85 12.12 7.41
C GLY A 125 -17.29 11.47 6.15
N ASN A 126 -18.10 11.41 5.09
CA ASN A 126 -17.69 10.76 3.85
C ASN A 126 -17.06 11.82 2.93
N ASP A 127 -15.75 11.87 2.93
CA ASP A 127 -14.94 12.91 2.32
C ASP A 127 -14.49 12.54 0.90
N ILE A 128 -14.22 13.56 0.10
CA ILE A 128 -13.58 13.40 -1.20
C ILE A 128 -12.31 14.26 -1.25
N VAL A 129 -11.16 13.62 -1.31
CA VAL A 129 -9.87 14.30 -1.41
C VAL A 129 -9.21 13.97 -2.73
N THR A 130 -8.79 15.00 -3.45
CA THR A 130 -8.06 14.84 -4.71
C THR A 130 -6.76 15.61 -4.66
N GLY A 131 -5.66 14.88 -4.83
CA GLY A 131 -4.28 15.35 -4.93
C GLY A 131 -3.98 16.13 -6.20
N GLY A 132 -2.71 16.48 -6.34
CA GLY A 132 -2.13 17.25 -7.44
C GLY A 132 -1.14 16.42 -8.26
N SER A 133 -0.19 17.09 -8.90
CA SER A 133 0.85 16.42 -9.71
C SER A 133 2.15 16.17 -8.94
N ARG A 134 2.09 16.17 -7.61
CA ARG A 134 3.23 16.00 -6.72
C ARG A 134 2.81 14.99 -5.67
N GLY A 135 3.78 14.23 -5.16
CA GLY A 135 3.54 13.30 -4.06
C GLY A 135 2.91 13.99 -2.85
N ASP A 136 1.64 13.71 -2.60
CA ASP A 136 0.76 14.24 -1.59
C ASP A 136 0.65 13.27 -0.41
N ALA A 137 0.16 13.75 0.72
CA ALA A 137 -0.14 12.94 1.90
C ALA A 137 -1.59 13.19 2.30
N ILE A 138 -2.44 12.17 2.20
CA ILE A 138 -3.89 12.28 2.39
C ILE A 138 -4.30 11.31 3.49
N GLN A 139 -4.93 11.84 4.54
CA GLN A 139 -5.53 11.06 5.61
C GLN A 139 -7.02 11.43 5.67
N THR A 140 -7.91 10.49 5.35
CA THR A 140 -9.33 10.78 5.20
C THR A 140 -10.08 10.73 6.53
N GLY A 141 -9.81 9.74 7.38
CA GLY A 141 -10.30 9.74 8.76
C GLY A 141 -11.43 8.74 8.98
N SER A 142 -12.55 9.17 9.55
CA SER A 142 -13.68 8.25 9.74
C SER A 142 -14.82 8.54 8.78
N GLY A 143 -15.34 7.51 8.16
CA GLY A 143 -16.38 7.64 7.14
C GLY A 143 -16.11 6.69 6.00
N ASN A 144 -16.91 6.78 4.94
CA ASN A 144 -16.63 6.06 3.71
C ASN A 144 -16.08 7.07 2.71
N ASP A 145 -14.76 7.14 2.63
CA ASP A 145 -14.04 8.21 1.98
C ASP A 145 -13.58 7.84 0.57
N ARG A 146 -13.27 8.87 -0.22
CA ARG A 146 -12.62 8.70 -1.51
C ARG A 146 -11.38 9.58 -1.60
N ALA A 147 -10.23 8.96 -1.81
CA ALA A 147 -8.98 9.66 -2.08
C ALA A 147 -8.42 9.29 -3.46
N ASP A 148 -7.88 10.29 -4.16
CA ASP A 148 -7.19 10.13 -5.45
C ASP A 148 -5.91 10.98 -5.40
N GLY A 149 -4.75 10.33 -5.33
CA GLY A 149 -3.43 10.98 -5.27
C GLY A 149 -3.06 11.70 -6.57
N ARG A 150 -3.53 11.15 -7.69
CA ARG A 150 -3.27 11.53 -9.08
C ARG A 150 -1.84 11.26 -9.53
N GLY A 151 -0.85 12.01 -9.05
CA GLY A 151 0.48 11.87 -9.62
C GLY A 151 1.64 12.30 -8.74
N GLY A 152 2.75 11.60 -8.91
CA GLY A 152 3.88 11.63 -8.00
C GLY A 152 3.68 10.62 -6.87
N LYS A 153 4.75 10.26 -6.18
CA LYS A 153 4.73 9.32 -5.04
C LYS A 153 3.88 9.82 -3.88
N ASP A 154 2.65 9.36 -3.82
CA ASP A 154 1.61 9.70 -2.87
C ASP A 154 1.61 8.77 -1.66
N THR A 155 0.88 9.17 -0.62
CA THR A 155 0.74 8.41 0.62
C THR A 155 -0.68 8.62 1.16
N LEU A 156 -1.50 7.58 1.12
CA LEU A 156 -2.95 7.63 1.36
C LEU A 156 -3.32 6.71 2.53
N TRP A 157 -4.05 7.24 3.51
CA TRP A 157 -4.61 6.48 4.63
C TRP A 157 -6.14 6.67 4.69
N GLY A 158 -6.88 5.57 4.60
CA GLY A 158 -8.33 5.53 4.79
C GLY A 158 -8.70 5.73 6.26
N LEU A 159 -8.10 4.91 7.13
CA LEU A 159 -8.31 4.81 8.58
C LEU A 159 -9.53 3.96 8.94
N THR A 160 -10.73 4.54 9.08
CA THR A 160 -11.89 3.75 9.55
C THR A 160 -13.09 3.96 8.64
N GLY A 161 -13.72 2.87 8.23
CA GLY A 161 -14.88 2.85 7.36
C GLY A 161 -14.53 2.25 6.02
N ASN A 162 -15.44 2.35 5.04
CA ASN A 162 -15.25 1.66 3.77
C ASN A 162 -14.74 2.64 2.73
N ASP A 163 -13.44 2.64 2.52
CA ASP A 163 -12.73 3.66 1.77
C ASP A 163 -12.42 3.24 0.33
N THR A 164 -12.27 4.23 -0.54
CA THR A 164 -11.76 4.04 -1.91
C THR A 164 -10.53 4.90 -2.11
N LEU A 165 -9.37 4.27 -2.18
CA LEU A 165 -8.07 4.91 -2.34
C LEU A 165 -7.51 4.61 -3.73
N ARG A 166 -7.07 5.65 -4.43
CA ARG A 166 -6.39 5.55 -5.73
C ARG A 166 -5.07 6.31 -5.69
N GLY A 167 -3.97 5.62 -5.95
CA GLY A 167 -2.63 6.20 -6.04
C GLY A 167 -2.52 7.12 -7.25
N GLY A 168 -2.56 6.52 -8.44
CA GLY A 168 -2.50 7.23 -9.71
C GLY A 168 -1.18 6.94 -10.43
N THR A 169 -0.36 7.97 -10.69
CA THR A 169 0.95 7.75 -11.33
C THR A 169 2.09 7.92 -10.34
N GLY A 170 3.04 7.00 -10.34
CA GLY A 170 4.22 7.02 -9.48
C GLY A 170 4.11 5.98 -8.36
N ASP A 171 5.22 5.74 -7.66
CA ASP A 171 5.29 4.67 -6.66
C ASP A 171 4.57 5.08 -5.36
N ASP A 172 3.34 4.64 -5.17
CA ASP A 172 2.43 5.09 -4.11
C ASP A 172 2.42 4.14 -2.90
N GLN A 173 1.88 4.64 -1.79
CA GLN A 173 1.59 3.82 -0.61
C GLN A 173 0.15 4.06 -0.16
N LEU A 174 -0.64 2.99 -0.10
CA LEU A 174 -2.06 3.01 0.22
C LEU A 174 -2.33 2.08 1.41
N TRP A 175 -2.96 2.60 2.45
CA TRP A 175 -3.44 1.82 3.60
C TRP A 175 -4.94 2.02 3.78
N GLY A 176 -5.73 0.96 3.62
CA GLY A 176 -7.17 0.96 3.91
C GLY A 176 -7.42 1.11 5.41
N LEU A 177 -6.81 0.19 6.18
CA LEU A 177 -6.92 0.01 7.62
C LEU A 177 -8.25 -0.64 8.02
N GLU A 178 -9.02 -0.06 8.94
CA GLU A 178 -10.25 -0.72 9.41
C GLU A 178 -11.37 -0.49 8.40
N GLY A 179 -11.87 -1.54 7.73
CA GLY A 179 -12.82 -1.27 6.67
C GLY A 179 -13.27 -2.41 5.79
N THR A 180 -13.75 -2.04 4.63
CA THR A 180 -13.97 -2.92 3.48
C THR A 180 -13.64 -2.03 2.32
N ASP A 181 -12.37 -2.05 1.98
CA ASP A 181 -11.71 -1.00 1.26
C ASP A 181 -11.42 -1.41 -0.18
N VAL A 182 -11.29 -0.40 -1.03
CA VAL A 182 -10.87 -0.56 -2.42
C VAL A 182 -9.63 0.27 -2.63
N LEU A 183 -8.49 -0.41 -2.82
CA LEU A 183 -7.19 0.19 -3.07
C LEU A 183 -6.80 -0.08 -4.52
N VAL A 184 -6.43 0.98 -5.23
CA VAL A 184 -5.98 0.90 -6.64
C VAL A 184 -4.66 1.68 -6.78
N GLY A 185 -3.56 0.98 -7.09
CA GLY A 185 -2.25 1.60 -7.32
C GLY A 185 -2.22 2.44 -8.60
N ASP A 186 -2.81 1.90 -9.67
CA ASP A 186 -2.80 2.40 -11.06
C ASP A 186 -1.44 2.19 -11.77
N THR A 187 -0.48 3.12 -11.72
CA THR A 187 0.80 2.95 -12.43
C THR A 187 1.97 3.34 -11.53
N GLY A 188 2.98 2.50 -11.40
CA GLY A 188 4.08 2.71 -10.45
C GLY A 188 4.46 1.38 -9.81
N GLY A 189 5.49 1.38 -8.97
CA GLY A 189 5.67 0.27 -8.02
C GLY A 189 5.01 0.62 -6.71
N ASP A 190 3.80 0.12 -6.50
CA ASP A 190 2.90 0.52 -5.43
C ASP A 190 2.93 -0.44 -4.23
N MET A 191 2.66 0.09 -3.04
CA MET A 191 2.48 -0.70 -1.82
C MET A 191 1.04 -0.53 -1.34
N LEU A 192 0.29 -1.63 -1.32
CA LEU A 192 -1.12 -1.66 -0.92
C LEU A 192 -1.30 -2.58 0.30
N GLU A 193 -1.88 -2.02 1.35
CA GLU A 193 -2.21 -2.74 2.59
C GLU A 193 -3.69 -2.54 2.91
N GLY A 194 -4.48 -3.62 2.85
CA GLY A 194 -5.92 -3.59 3.12
C GLY A 194 -6.20 -3.25 4.58
N GLY A 195 -5.58 -4.00 5.49
CA GLY A 195 -5.87 -3.95 6.92
C GLY A 195 -7.06 -4.83 7.26
N PRO A 196 -7.63 -4.71 8.48
CA PRO A 196 -8.77 -5.53 8.86
C PRO A 196 -10.01 -5.22 8.01
N GLY A 197 -10.45 -6.17 7.20
CA GLY A 197 -11.56 -5.87 6.33
C GLY A 197 -11.78 -6.92 5.27
N ARG A 198 -12.82 -6.73 4.45
CA ARG A 198 -12.95 -7.50 3.22
C ARG A 198 -12.54 -6.60 2.07
N ASP A 199 -11.27 -6.62 1.75
CA ASP A 199 -10.67 -5.60 0.92
C ASP A 199 -10.47 -6.08 -0.51
N ARG A 200 -10.35 -5.10 -1.40
CA ARG A 200 -9.96 -5.33 -2.79
C ARG A 200 -8.75 -4.46 -3.09
N LEU A 201 -7.63 -5.12 -3.38
CA LEU A 201 -6.38 -4.50 -3.78
C LEU A 201 -6.13 -4.80 -5.25
N ASP A 202 -5.78 -3.78 -6.01
CA ASP A 202 -5.51 -3.82 -7.45
C ASP A 202 -4.24 -3.00 -7.68
N GLY A 203 -3.09 -3.67 -7.86
CA GLY A 203 -1.78 -3.03 -8.04
C GLY A 203 -1.78 -2.15 -9.29
N GLY A 204 -2.14 -2.74 -10.43
CA GLY A 204 -2.30 -2.03 -11.68
C GLY A 204 -1.12 -2.31 -12.59
N ALA A 205 -0.28 -1.33 -12.88
CA ALA A 205 0.86 -1.50 -13.75
C ALA A 205 2.17 -1.11 -13.07
N GLY A 206 3.10 -2.04 -13.03
CA GLY A 206 4.41 -1.90 -12.42
C GLY A 206 4.67 -3.09 -11.52
N ASN A 207 5.56 -2.94 -10.55
CA ASN A 207 5.91 -4.05 -9.67
C ASN A 207 5.39 -3.71 -8.28
N ASP A 208 4.23 -4.29 -7.95
CA ASP A 208 3.44 -3.91 -6.80
C ASP A 208 3.64 -4.89 -5.64
N SER A 209 3.32 -4.45 -4.42
CA SER A 209 3.34 -5.26 -3.20
C SER A 209 2.00 -5.13 -2.49
N LEU A 210 1.33 -6.25 -2.31
CA LEU A 210 -0.03 -6.36 -1.79
C LEU A 210 -0.06 -7.19 -0.51
N SER A 211 -0.79 -6.71 0.49
CA SER A 211 -1.10 -7.42 1.73
C SER A 211 -2.56 -7.16 2.09
N GLY A 212 -3.35 -8.22 2.25
CA GLY A 212 -4.76 -8.16 2.64
C GLY A 212 -4.93 -7.69 4.08
N ASP A 213 -4.75 -8.58 5.05
CA ASP A 213 -5.01 -8.32 6.47
C ASP A 213 -3.75 -7.94 7.30
N ASP A 214 -3.97 -7.39 8.50
CA ASP A 214 -2.96 -7.24 9.57
C ASP A 214 -3.08 -8.36 10.62
N TRP A 215 -1.93 -8.67 11.25
CA TRP A 215 -1.47 -9.92 11.86
C TRP A 215 -2.27 -10.43 13.09
N GLU A 216 -3.41 -9.83 13.45
CA GLU A 216 -4.02 -10.11 14.75
C GLU A 216 -5.48 -10.57 14.79
N GLN A 217 -6.38 -10.34 13.82
CA GLN A 217 -7.78 -10.71 14.09
C GLN A 217 -8.78 -10.77 12.93
N ALA A 218 -8.42 -10.41 11.70
CA ALA A 218 -9.36 -10.50 10.59
C ALA A 218 -9.29 -11.89 9.92
N ARG A 219 -10.46 -12.39 9.54
CA ARG A 219 -10.65 -13.61 8.74
C ARG A 219 -11.64 -13.22 7.68
N ALA A 220 -11.24 -12.27 6.86
CA ALA A 220 -12.11 -11.74 5.84
C ALA A 220 -11.45 -11.97 4.49
N ALA A 221 -12.30 -12.23 3.52
CA ALA A 221 -11.91 -12.75 2.22
C ALA A 221 -11.46 -11.62 1.30
N ASP A 222 -10.15 -11.41 1.19
CA ASP A 222 -9.61 -10.35 0.35
C ASP A 222 -9.51 -10.75 -1.12
N VAL A 223 -9.43 -9.74 -1.98
CA VAL A 223 -9.13 -9.92 -3.41
C VAL A 223 -7.87 -9.16 -3.74
N LEU A 224 -6.82 -9.89 -4.12
CA LEU A 224 -5.47 -9.37 -4.35
C LEU A 224 -5.11 -9.57 -5.83
N LEU A 225 -5.06 -8.49 -6.60
CA LEU A 225 -4.73 -8.53 -8.03
C LEU A 225 -3.46 -7.73 -8.30
N GLY A 226 -2.46 -8.37 -8.93
CA GLY A 226 -1.20 -7.71 -9.28
C GLY A 226 -1.38 -6.74 -10.45
N GLY A 227 -1.92 -7.25 -11.56
CA GLY A 227 -2.11 -6.50 -12.80
C GLY A 227 -1.00 -6.81 -13.80
N THR A 228 -0.26 -5.80 -14.24
CA THR A 228 0.86 -5.99 -15.19
C THR A 228 2.17 -5.66 -14.53
N GLY A 229 3.11 -6.60 -14.55
CA GLY A 229 4.49 -6.39 -14.16
C GLY A 229 4.98 -7.59 -13.38
N THR A 230 5.55 -7.38 -12.20
CA THR A 230 5.94 -8.47 -11.31
C THR A 230 5.50 -8.12 -9.92
N ASP A 231 4.43 -8.77 -9.50
CA ASP A 231 3.67 -8.35 -8.32
C ASP A 231 3.83 -9.34 -7.17
N LEU A 232 3.94 -8.82 -5.95
CA LEU A 232 4.09 -9.59 -4.72
C LEU A 232 2.80 -9.60 -3.93
N VAL A 233 2.31 -10.80 -3.58
CA VAL A 233 1.38 -10.99 -2.47
C VAL A 233 2.14 -11.57 -1.28
N SER A 234 2.00 -10.93 -0.11
CA SER A 234 2.77 -11.29 1.08
C SER A 234 1.88 -11.68 2.26
N TYR A 235 2.04 -12.92 2.72
CA TYR A 235 1.52 -13.44 3.99
C TYR A 235 2.60 -13.49 5.08
N ALA A 236 3.69 -12.74 4.96
CA ALA A 236 4.83 -12.75 5.90
C ALA A 236 4.44 -12.50 7.38
N GLY A 237 3.23 -11.99 7.61
CA GLY A 237 2.64 -11.82 8.92
C GLY A 237 1.91 -12.94 9.58
N TYR A 238 1.62 -13.96 8.81
CA TYR A 238 0.80 -15.04 9.28
C TYR A 238 1.66 -15.95 10.16
N THR A 239 1.13 -16.28 11.33
CA THR A 239 1.77 -17.20 12.29
C THR A 239 1.20 -18.61 12.24
N LYS A 240 0.23 -18.83 11.36
CA LYS A 240 -0.33 -20.15 11.08
C LYS A 240 -0.23 -20.44 9.60
N ALA A 241 -0.36 -21.72 9.28
CA ALA A 241 -0.36 -22.22 7.92
C ALA A 241 -1.35 -21.45 7.01
N VAL A 242 -0.85 -20.99 5.88
CA VAL A 242 -1.62 -20.46 4.75
C VAL A 242 -1.59 -21.43 3.57
N ALA A 243 -2.64 -21.42 2.77
CA ALA A 243 -2.68 -22.04 1.45
C ALA A 243 -2.75 -20.92 0.41
N ILE A 244 -1.82 -20.89 -0.51
CA ILE A 244 -1.65 -19.84 -1.51
C ILE A 244 -1.61 -20.54 -2.87
N ASP A 245 -2.52 -20.17 -3.77
CA ASP A 245 -2.60 -20.66 -5.15
C ASP A 245 -2.87 -19.48 -6.09
N ALA A 246 -1.86 -19.06 -6.85
CA ALA A 246 -2.00 -17.92 -7.77
C ALA A 246 -2.70 -18.32 -9.09
N ASP A 247 -3.89 -18.92 -8.99
CA ASP A 247 -4.68 -19.40 -10.15
C ASP A 247 -5.93 -18.56 -10.43
N GLY A 248 -6.23 -17.56 -9.57
CA GLY A 248 -7.39 -16.69 -9.71
C GLY A 248 -8.72 -17.34 -9.32
N VAL A 249 -8.71 -18.54 -8.72
CA VAL A 249 -9.90 -19.15 -8.15
C VAL A 249 -10.35 -18.36 -6.94
N LYS A 250 -11.67 -18.28 -6.79
CA LYS A 250 -12.29 -17.43 -5.80
C LYS A 250 -12.42 -18.17 -4.47
N GLY A 251 -11.73 -17.68 -3.45
CA GLY A 251 -12.03 -17.96 -2.05
C GLY A 251 -11.37 -19.22 -1.50
N ASP A 252 -10.27 -19.65 -2.10
CA ASP A 252 -9.47 -20.82 -1.71
C ASP A 252 -8.08 -20.48 -1.18
N ASP A 253 -7.72 -19.20 -1.15
CA ASP A 253 -6.45 -18.73 -0.60
C ASP A 253 -6.52 -18.29 0.86
N GLY A 254 -5.34 -18.08 1.45
CA GLY A 254 -5.11 -17.56 2.78
C GLY A 254 -5.08 -18.62 3.88
N GLN A 255 -5.20 -18.18 5.11
CA GLN A 255 -5.32 -19.04 6.28
C GLN A 255 -6.68 -19.78 6.26
N ALA A 256 -6.74 -20.97 6.86
CA ALA A 256 -7.98 -21.75 6.93
C ALA A 256 -9.19 -20.94 7.47
N GLY A 257 -10.17 -20.71 6.59
CA GLY A 257 -11.43 -20.00 6.87
C GLY A 257 -11.42 -18.50 6.54
N GLU A 258 -10.34 -17.97 5.98
CA GLU A 258 -10.21 -16.59 5.50
C GLU A 258 -10.84 -16.42 4.11
N HIS A 259 -10.48 -17.30 3.17
CA HIS A 259 -11.03 -17.38 1.81
C HIS A 259 -10.63 -16.20 0.92
N ASP A 260 -9.34 -15.91 0.86
CA ASP A 260 -8.80 -14.91 -0.05
C ASP A 260 -8.92 -15.36 -1.51
N THR A 261 -8.66 -14.43 -2.41
CA THR A 261 -8.57 -14.65 -3.85
C THR A 261 -7.32 -13.94 -4.37
N ILE A 262 -6.31 -14.72 -4.73
CA ILE A 262 -5.09 -14.22 -5.36
C ILE A 262 -5.26 -14.34 -6.87
N GLY A 263 -5.02 -13.23 -7.57
CA GLY A 263 -5.11 -13.21 -9.03
C GLY A 263 -4.05 -14.10 -9.69
N ALA A 264 -4.39 -14.67 -10.85
CA ALA A 264 -3.45 -15.39 -11.70
C ALA A 264 -2.38 -14.50 -12.35
N ASP A 265 -2.43 -13.20 -12.05
CA ASP A 265 -1.52 -12.13 -12.46
C ASP A 265 -0.56 -11.71 -11.33
N VAL A 266 -0.30 -12.61 -10.37
CA VAL A 266 0.67 -12.43 -9.28
C VAL A 266 1.81 -13.41 -9.46
N GLU A 267 3.05 -12.92 -9.57
CA GLU A 267 4.24 -13.74 -9.82
C GLU A 267 5.08 -14.01 -8.56
N ALA A 268 4.98 -13.17 -7.53
CA ALA A 268 5.74 -13.33 -6.29
C ALA A 268 4.82 -13.61 -5.11
N LEU A 269 5.18 -14.63 -4.32
CA LEU A 269 4.38 -15.13 -3.20
C LEU A 269 5.26 -15.36 -1.99
N PHE A 270 4.96 -14.68 -0.89
CA PHE A 270 5.59 -14.95 0.41
C PHE A 270 4.59 -15.62 1.35
N GLY A 271 4.99 -16.76 1.91
CA GLY A 271 4.33 -17.41 3.03
C GLY A 271 4.50 -16.63 4.35
N GLY A 272 4.19 -17.28 5.46
CA GLY A 272 4.29 -16.75 6.81
C GLY A 272 5.32 -17.52 7.65
N SER A 273 5.08 -17.60 8.94
CA SER A 273 5.85 -18.46 9.86
C SER A 273 5.17 -19.81 10.11
N GLY A 274 4.28 -20.21 9.19
CA GLY A 274 3.35 -21.31 9.30
C GLY A 274 3.97 -22.65 8.90
N ASN A 275 3.17 -23.51 8.29
CA ASN A 275 3.68 -24.63 7.50
C ASN A 275 2.85 -24.55 6.24
N ASP A 276 3.36 -23.76 5.32
CA ASP A 276 2.57 -23.15 4.28
C ASP A 276 2.51 -24.06 3.06
N ARG A 277 1.44 -23.89 2.29
CA ARG A 277 1.33 -24.48 0.95
C ARG A 277 1.30 -23.35 -0.04
N ILE A 278 2.26 -23.31 -0.94
CA ILE A 278 2.39 -22.25 -1.92
C ILE A 278 2.44 -22.90 -3.30
N THR A 279 1.58 -22.45 -4.21
CA THR A 279 1.58 -22.84 -5.62
C THR A 279 1.67 -21.57 -6.45
N GLY A 280 2.72 -21.44 -7.25
CA GLY A 280 2.87 -20.38 -8.24
C GLY A 280 1.98 -20.60 -9.45
N ASN A 281 2.11 -19.72 -10.43
CA ASN A 281 1.30 -19.75 -11.64
C ASN A 281 2.07 -20.41 -12.81
N ALA A 282 1.68 -20.11 -14.07
CA ALA A 282 2.32 -20.68 -15.25
C ALA A 282 3.46 -19.82 -15.85
N GLY A 283 3.78 -18.69 -15.23
CA GLY A 283 4.88 -17.81 -15.58
C GLY A 283 5.96 -17.81 -14.50
N ASN A 284 7.08 -17.16 -14.81
CA ASN A 284 8.26 -17.12 -13.94
C ASN A 284 7.95 -16.44 -12.59
N GLY A 285 8.00 -17.20 -11.52
CA GLY A 285 7.66 -16.77 -10.17
C GLY A 285 8.86 -16.54 -9.25
N SER A 286 8.59 -15.84 -8.14
CA SER A 286 9.50 -15.67 -7.01
C SER A 286 8.79 -16.07 -5.72
N LEU A 287 9.06 -17.27 -5.23
CA LEU A 287 8.32 -17.90 -4.14
C LEU A 287 9.21 -18.03 -2.90
N MET A 288 8.67 -17.72 -1.72
CA MET A 288 9.38 -17.87 -0.44
C MET A 288 8.47 -18.43 0.66
N GLY A 289 8.85 -19.57 1.24
CA GLY A 289 8.12 -20.20 2.36
C GLY A 289 8.24 -19.40 3.67
N CYS A 290 9.43 -18.84 3.92
CA CYS A 290 9.81 -18.14 5.16
C CYS A 290 10.10 -19.11 6.32
N ASP A 291 9.47 -18.98 7.49
CA ASP A 291 9.70 -19.93 8.58
C ASP A 291 8.62 -21.02 8.49
N GLY A 292 8.97 -22.30 8.67
CA GLY A 292 7.95 -23.34 8.61
C GLY A 292 8.47 -24.69 8.15
N ASN A 293 7.57 -25.62 7.87
CA ASN A 293 7.92 -26.78 7.06
C ASN A 293 6.99 -26.70 5.86
N ASP A 294 7.48 -26.05 4.82
CA ASP A 294 6.64 -25.56 3.74
C ASP A 294 6.59 -26.55 2.59
N VAL A 295 5.53 -26.45 1.80
CA VAL A 295 5.39 -27.18 0.54
C VAL A 295 5.18 -26.15 -0.55
N ILE A 296 6.16 -26.02 -1.43
CA ILE A 296 6.18 -24.99 -2.46
C ILE A 296 6.25 -25.66 -3.82
N HIS A 297 5.32 -25.31 -4.70
CA HIS A 297 5.25 -25.70 -6.10
C HIS A 297 5.42 -24.46 -6.95
N GLY A 298 6.46 -24.41 -7.80
CA GLY A 298 6.72 -23.30 -8.71
C GLY A 298 5.61 -23.15 -9.75
N GLY A 299 5.21 -24.28 -10.33
CA GLY A 299 4.18 -24.35 -11.34
C GLY A 299 4.81 -24.56 -12.71
N ALA A 300 4.58 -23.65 -13.64
CA ALA A 300 5.31 -23.66 -14.92
C ALA A 300 6.06 -22.34 -15.09
N GLY A 301 7.07 -22.33 -15.95
CA GLY A 301 7.96 -21.18 -16.08
C GLY A 301 9.25 -21.42 -15.31
N ASN A 302 10.13 -20.43 -15.34
CA ASN A 302 11.44 -20.53 -14.71
C ASN A 302 11.41 -19.80 -13.38
N ASP A 303 11.27 -20.54 -12.30
CA ASP A 303 10.95 -20.01 -10.98
C ASP A 303 12.19 -19.83 -10.10
N TRP A 304 12.14 -18.84 -9.22
CA TRP A 304 13.06 -18.73 -8.10
C TRP A 304 12.32 -19.11 -6.82
N ILE A 305 12.73 -20.18 -6.16
CA ILE A 305 12.04 -20.72 -4.99
C ILE A 305 13.00 -20.85 -3.81
N VAL A 306 12.59 -20.30 -2.67
CA VAL A 306 13.31 -20.45 -1.39
C VAL A 306 12.37 -21.09 -0.37
N GLY A 307 12.76 -22.23 0.19
CA GLY A 307 12.04 -22.86 1.32
C GLY A 307 12.05 -21.93 2.53
N GLY A 308 13.25 -21.71 3.09
CA GLY A 308 13.47 -20.80 4.20
C GLY A 308 13.99 -21.57 5.41
N GLU A 309 13.37 -21.37 6.57
CA GLU A 309 13.75 -22.02 7.82
C GLU A 309 12.82 -23.18 8.15
N GLY A 310 13.33 -24.40 8.07
CA GLY A 310 12.68 -25.62 8.53
C GLY A 310 12.67 -26.67 7.44
N LYS A 311 11.87 -27.74 7.56
CA LYS A 311 11.97 -28.89 6.64
C LYS A 311 11.05 -28.73 5.46
N ASP A 312 11.59 -28.24 4.38
CA ASP A 312 10.80 -27.81 3.24
C ASP A 312 10.76 -28.86 2.14
N LYS A 313 9.67 -28.80 1.37
CA LYS A 313 9.52 -29.53 0.12
C LYS A 313 9.32 -28.53 -0.99
N VAL A 314 10.37 -28.32 -1.75
CA VAL A 314 10.43 -27.35 -2.84
C VAL A 314 10.41 -28.11 -4.15
N TYR A 315 9.41 -27.81 -4.97
CA TYR A 315 9.21 -28.37 -6.30
C TYR A 315 9.26 -27.22 -7.32
N GLY A 316 10.16 -27.28 -8.28
CA GLY A 316 10.18 -26.34 -9.43
C GLY A 316 9.03 -26.63 -10.40
N ASP A 317 8.76 -27.92 -10.61
CA ASP A 317 7.74 -28.47 -11.50
C ASP A 317 8.13 -28.38 -13.00
N ALA A 318 7.73 -27.34 -13.74
CA ALA A 318 7.95 -27.28 -15.19
C ALA A 318 8.68 -26.01 -15.63
N GLY A 319 9.97 -26.12 -15.90
CA GLY A 319 10.77 -25.05 -16.49
C GLY A 319 12.23 -25.25 -16.12
N ASP A 320 13.03 -24.18 -16.19
CA ASP A 320 14.38 -24.18 -15.64
C ASP A 320 14.36 -23.39 -14.33
N ASP A 321 14.29 -24.10 -13.20
CA ASP A 321 14.05 -23.51 -11.89
C ASP A 321 15.32 -23.31 -11.09
N SER A 322 15.27 -22.37 -10.13
CA SER A 322 16.32 -22.13 -9.14
C SER A 322 15.76 -22.38 -7.76
N LEU A 323 16.15 -23.49 -7.13
CA LEU A 323 15.62 -23.96 -5.86
C LEU A 323 16.66 -23.83 -4.74
N ASP A 324 16.29 -23.20 -3.64
CA ASP A 324 17.11 -23.08 -2.43
C ASP A 324 16.31 -23.54 -1.20
N GLY A 325 16.88 -24.43 -0.39
CA GLY A 325 16.29 -24.84 0.89
C GLY A 325 16.29 -23.70 1.92
N GLY A 326 17.28 -22.80 1.87
CA GLY A 326 17.36 -21.60 2.72
C GLY A 326 18.09 -21.78 4.06
N ASP A 327 18.42 -23.01 4.46
CA ASP A 327 18.83 -23.38 5.82
C ASP A 327 20.30 -23.86 5.95
N TYR A 328 21.24 -23.19 5.30
CA TYR A 328 22.68 -23.55 5.17
C TYR A 328 23.45 -23.95 6.45
N ASP A 329 22.93 -23.62 7.64
CA ASP A 329 23.62 -23.77 8.93
C ASP A 329 23.01 -24.82 9.87
N LYS A 330 21.93 -25.52 9.49
CA LYS A 330 21.25 -26.48 10.39
C LYS A 330 21.17 -27.85 9.75
N ASN A 331 21.23 -28.89 10.57
CA ASN A 331 21.06 -30.29 10.15
C ASN A 331 19.61 -30.62 9.72
N VAL A 332 18.88 -29.62 9.27
CA VAL A 332 17.54 -29.70 8.71
C VAL A 332 17.70 -30.20 7.27
N VAL A 333 16.64 -30.82 6.75
CA VAL A 333 16.74 -31.67 5.56
C VAL A 333 15.58 -31.33 4.67
N ASP A 334 15.91 -30.69 3.57
CA ASP A 334 14.93 -30.30 2.57
C ASP A 334 14.88 -31.30 1.43
N LEU A 335 13.75 -31.28 0.74
CA LEU A 335 13.59 -31.89 -0.56
C LEU A 335 13.56 -30.76 -1.60
N LEU A 336 14.56 -30.74 -2.49
CA LEU A 336 14.56 -29.89 -3.68
C LEU A 336 14.33 -30.79 -4.89
N ASN A 337 13.21 -30.60 -5.57
CA ASN A 337 12.83 -31.37 -6.75
C ASN A 337 12.63 -30.43 -7.93
N GLY A 338 13.59 -30.41 -8.86
CA GLY A 338 13.54 -29.57 -10.06
C GLY A 338 12.28 -29.81 -10.88
N GLY A 339 12.07 -31.05 -11.34
CA GLY A 339 10.84 -31.42 -12.02
C GLY A 339 11.09 -32.19 -13.30
N VAL A 340 10.33 -31.88 -14.37
CA VAL A 340 10.45 -32.54 -15.68
C VAL A 340 11.37 -31.72 -16.59
N ASN A 341 12.43 -32.37 -17.04
CA ASN A 341 13.68 -31.75 -17.45
C ASN A 341 13.70 -31.39 -18.95
N ASP A 342 14.32 -30.26 -19.29
CA ASP A 342 14.78 -29.95 -20.66
C ASP A 342 16.32 -30.05 -20.81
N ALA A 343 16.93 -29.44 -21.83
CA ALA A 343 18.39 -29.48 -22.05
C ALA A 343 19.17 -28.42 -21.24
N TYR A 344 18.46 -27.38 -20.80
CA TYR A 344 18.77 -26.54 -19.65
C TYR A 344 17.96 -27.13 -18.48
N GLY A 345 18.36 -26.89 -17.24
CA GLY A 345 17.74 -27.62 -16.13
C GLY A 345 17.87 -26.93 -14.80
N ASP A 346 17.37 -27.62 -13.79
CA ASP A 346 17.00 -27.04 -12.52
C ASP A 346 18.22 -26.88 -11.62
N HIS A 347 18.52 -25.63 -11.26
CA HIS A 347 19.59 -25.29 -10.36
C HIS A 347 19.13 -25.42 -8.90
N CYS A 348 19.51 -26.51 -8.25
CA CYS A 348 19.24 -26.70 -6.83
C CYS A 348 20.46 -26.34 -5.97
N GLU A 349 20.34 -25.31 -5.15
CA GLU A 349 21.35 -24.94 -4.16
C GLU A 349 21.31 -25.92 -2.98
N LYS A 350 22.33 -26.77 -2.92
CA LYS A 350 22.38 -27.92 -2.00
C LYS A 350 23.09 -27.61 -0.69
N ALA A 351 22.40 -27.77 0.44
CA ALA A 351 23.01 -27.96 1.75
C ALA A 351 23.41 -29.44 1.97
N PRO A 352 24.33 -29.75 2.91
CA PRO A 352 24.96 -31.08 3.02
C PRO A 352 24.02 -32.27 3.19
N LYS A 353 22.79 -32.06 3.67
CA LYS A 353 21.83 -33.13 3.95
C LYS A 353 20.61 -33.17 3.03
N ASP A 354 20.48 -32.21 2.12
CA ASP A 354 19.29 -32.09 1.30
C ASP A 354 19.17 -33.23 0.32
N THR A 355 17.92 -33.58 0.04
CA THR A 355 17.57 -34.53 -0.99
C THR A 355 17.29 -33.77 -2.27
N LEU A 356 18.11 -34.02 -3.29
CA LEU A 356 17.89 -33.48 -4.64
C LEU A 356 17.22 -34.52 -5.53
N VAL A 357 16.22 -34.09 -6.28
CA VAL A 357 15.54 -34.89 -7.32
C VAL A 357 15.46 -34.03 -8.58
N GLY A 358 15.83 -34.57 -9.74
CA GLY A 358 15.69 -33.84 -11.01
C GLY A 358 16.40 -32.49 -11.07
N CYS A 359 17.61 -32.36 -10.47
CA CYS A 359 18.39 -31.12 -10.52
C CYS A 359 19.61 -31.26 -11.45
N GLU A 360 19.81 -30.30 -12.34
CA GLU A 360 20.92 -30.19 -13.28
C GLU A 360 21.90 -29.09 -12.84
N ASN A 361 23.21 -29.38 -12.87
CA ASN A 361 24.26 -28.38 -12.53
C ASN A 361 24.87 -27.76 -13.77
#